data_AF-A0AAD9BI16-F1
#
_entry.id   AF-A0AAD9BI16-F1
#
_cell.length_a   1.000
_cell.length_b   1.000
_cell.length_c   1.000
_cell.angle_alpha   90.00
_cell.angle_beta   90.00
_cell.angle_gamma   90.00
#
_symmetry.space_group_name_H-M   'P 1'
#
loop_
_entity.id
_entity.type
_entity.pdbx_description
1 polymer ?
#
loop_
_entity_poly.entity_id
_entity_poly.type
_entity_poly.pdbx_seq_one_letter_code
_entity_poly.pdbx_strand_id
1 'polypeptide(L)'
;MADTGRAECVCQEKCRPSFVPVCGSDGRFYENHCEVYRTACLERRRIYVVHSKDCFFKGNACTMSEYNRLKSMLLDMQPKVLKNGGQSQQRDMEEKRARVDTMFKYLDVDQDGRLVSGELEKISMKEHLEDSLLECTMQDLLRYDDYNNDRHLSLHEFYTAFHGQLSDIAWPASGF
;
A
#
# COMPACT_ATOMS: atom_id res chain seq x y z
N MET A 1 3.24 -31.10 -53.78
CA MET A 1 2.47 -30.96 -52.52
C MET A 1 2.49 -29.49 -52.20
N ALA A 2 1.35 -28.80 -52.33
CA ALA A 2 1.27 -27.36 -52.15
C ALA A 2 1.44 -27.05 -50.66
N ASP A 3 2.48 -26.29 -50.33
CA ASP A 3 2.62 -25.68 -49.01
C ASP A 3 1.48 -24.68 -48.85
N THR A 4 0.44 -25.07 -48.11
CA THR A 4 -0.60 -24.14 -47.69
C THR A 4 0.06 -23.19 -46.69
N GLY A 5 0.65 -22.11 -47.20
CA GLY A 5 1.37 -21.06 -46.45
C GLY A 5 0.49 -20.34 -45.43
N ARG A 6 0.11 -21.06 -44.37
CA ARG A 6 -0.76 -20.61 -43.31
C ARG A 6 0.11 -20.17 -42.15
N ALA A 7 0.11 -18.88 -41.86
CA ALA A 7 0.79 -18.34 -40.69
C ALA A 7 0.11 -18.87 -39.42
N GLU A 8 0.92 -19.36 -38.48
CA GLU A 8 0.49 -19.83 -37.17
C GLU A 8 0.89 -18.83 -36.09
N CYS A 9 -0.05 -18.47 -35.21
CA CYS A 9 0.25 -17.66 -34.04
C CYS A 9 0.84 -18.55 -32.95
N VAL A 10 2.15 -18.45 -32.75
CA VAL A 10 2.88 -19.16 -31.70
C VAL A 10 3.23 -18.21 -30.55
N CYS A 11 3.35 -18.76 -29.34
CA CYS A 11 3.81 -18.00 -28.20
C CYS A 11 5.27 -17.60 -28.35
N GLN A 12 5.60 -16.40 -27.85
CA GLN A 12 6.96 -15.89 -27.85
C GLN A 12 7.89 -16.86 -27.09
N GLU A 13 8.90 -17.40 -27.75
CA GLU A 13 9.80 -18.38 -27.11
C GLU A 13 10.73 -17.73 -26.08
N LYS A 14 11.22 -16.52 -26.36
CA LYS A 14 12.14 -15.77 -25.50
C LYS A 14 11.85 -14.27 -25.55
N CYS A 15 11.96 -13.62 -24.39
CA CYS A 15 11.93 -12.17 -24.28
C CYS A 15 13.35 -11.60 -24.27
N ARG A 16 13.47 -10.32 -24.64
CA ARG A 16 14.73 -9.60 -24.48
C ARG A 16 14.97 -9.36 -22.98
N PRO A 17 16.19 -9.55 -22.48
CA PRO A 17 16.52 -9.25 -21.09
C PRO A 17 16.36 -7.74 -20.88
N SER A 18 15.36 -7.37 -20.10
CA SER A 18 15.05 -6.01 -19.69
C SER A 18 14.39 -6.09 -18.33
N PHE A 19 14.80 -5.22 -17.42
CA PHE A 19 14.30 -5.21 -16.05
C PHE A 19 13.43 -3.98 -15.85
N VAL A 20 12.14 -4.14 -16.17
CA VAL A 20 11.08 -3.13 -15.97
C VAL A 20 9.93 -3.87 -15.31
N PRO A 21 10.01 -4.09 -13.99
CA PRO A 21 9.23 -5.12 -13.34
C PRO A 21 7.75 -4.74 -13.27
N VAL A 22 6.90 -5.75 -13.41
CA VAL A 22 5.44 -5.59 -13.47
C VAL A 22 4.73 -6.66 -12.68
N CYS A 23 3.52 -6.32 -12.24
CA CYS A 23 2.63 -7.23 -11.57
C CYS A 23 1.65 -7.85 -12.55
N GLY A 24 1.51 -9.17 -12.55
CA GLY A 24 0.43 -9.83 -13.28
C GLY A 24 -0.86 -9.86 -12.47
N SER A 25 -2.00 -9.90 -13.16
CA SER A 25 -3.33 -10.12 -12.57
C SER A 25 -3.49 -11.48 -11.88
N ASP A 26 -2.52 -12.37 -12.05
CA ASP A 26 -2.36 -13.65 -11.37
C ASP A 26 -1.61 -13.52 -10.03
N GLY A 27 -1.26 -12.30 -9.62
CA GLY A 27 -0.50 -12.00 -8.40
C GLY A 27 0.98 -12.37 -8.49
N ARG A 28 1.50 -12.66 -9.69
CA ARG A 28 2.91 -12.99 -9.90
C ARG A 28 3.71 -11.76 -10.34
N PHE A 29 4.96 -11.73 -9.89
CA PHE A 29 5.96 -10.78 -10.35
C PHE A 29 6.56 -11.24 -11.68
N TYR A 30 6.75 -10.31 -12.61
CA TYR A 30 7.42 -10.55 -13.89
C TYR A 30 8.50 -9.50 -14.12
N GLU A 31 9.63 -9.92 -14.66
CA GLU A 31 10.80 -9.06 -14.88
C GLU A 31 10.52 -7.92 -15.88
N ASN A 32 9.58 -8.16 -16.81
CA ASN A 32 9.10 -7.17 -17.77
C ASN A 32 7.74 -7.55 -18.37
N HIS A 33 7.15 -6.62 -19.12
CA HIS A 33 5.89 -6.81 -19.83
C HIS A 33 5.90 -8.03 -20.79
N CYS A 34 7.02 -8.32 -21.44
CA CYS A 34 7.11 -9.45 -22.37
C CYS A 34 6.92 -10.78 -21.63
N GLU A 35 7.53 -10.93 -20.45
CA GLU A 35 7.40 -12.15 -19.64
C GLU A 35 5.96 -12.40 -19.17
N VAL A 36 5.20 -11.34 -18.86
CA VAL A 36 3.77 -11.46 -18.54
C VAL A 36 2.99 -12.03 -19.73
N TYR A 37 3.14 -11.44 -20.91
CA TYR A 37 2.39 -11.85 -22.10
C TYR A 37 2.82 -13.23 -22.60
N ARG A 38 4.11 -13.54 -22.49
CA ARG A 38 4.66 -14.86 -22.79
C ARG A 38 4.03 -15.92 -21.89
N THR A 39 4.01 -15.68 -20.58
CA THR A 39 3.40 -16.60 -19.62
C THR A 39 1.90 -16.74 -19.85
N ALA A 40 1.19 -15.64 -20.10
CA ALA A 40 -0.24 -15.66 -20.47
C ALA A 40 -0.51 -16.56 -21.70
N CYS A 41 0.34 -16.46 -22.72
CA CYS A 41 0.24 -17.27 -23.93
C CYS A 41 0.52 -18.75 -23.65
N LEU A 42 1.61 -19.05 -22.94
CA LEU A 42 2.02 -20.43 -22.63
C LEU A 42 1.03 -21.15 -21.72
N GLU A 43 0.50 -20.45 -20.70
CA GLU A 43 -0.52 -20.99 -19.78
C GLU A 43 -1.94 -20.96 -20.40
N ARG A 44 -2.10 -20.39 -21.60
CA ARG A 44 -3.40 -20.18 -22.27
C ARG A 44 -4.42 -19.48 -21.36
N ARG A 45 -3.93 -18.56 -20.53
CA ARG A 45 -4.72 -17.82 -19.55
C ARG A 45 -4.52 -16.33 -19.75
N ARG A 46 -5.59 -15.54 -19.60
CA ARG A 46 -5.48 -14.09 -19.65
C ARG A 46 -4.80 -13.57 -18.39
N ILE A 47 -3.57 -13.09 -18.54
CA ILE A 47 -2.82 -12.38 -17.51
C ILE A 47 -2.52 -10.99 -18.07
N TYR A 48 -2.94 -9.95 -17.36
CA TYR A 48 -2.68 -8.56 -17.73
C TYR A 48 -1.90 -7.87 -16.62
N VAL A 49 -1.18 -6.81 -16.98
CA VAL A 49 -0.43 -6.04 -15.98
C VAL A 49 -1.39 -5.28 -15.09
N VAL A 50 -1.20 -5.42 -13.78
CA VAL A 50 -1.89 -4.64 -12.76
C VAL A 50 -0.90 -3.66 -12.14
N HIS A 51 -1.36 -2.45 -11.82
CA HIS A 51 -0.58 -1.47 -11.06
C HIS A 51 -0.66 -1.75 -9.54
N SER A 52 -0.72 -3.02 -9.14
CA SER A 52 -0.69 -3.39 -7.73
C SER A 52 0.76 -3.57 -7.28
N LYS A 53 1.11 -2.96 -6.15
CA LYS A 53 2.40 -3.14 -5.48
C LYS A 53 2.50 -4.54 -4.82
N ASP A 54 1.41 -5.29 -4.70
CA ASP A 54 1.32 -6.50 -3.86
C ASP A 54 2.22 -7.67 -4.31
N CYS A 55 2.51 -7.82 -5.60
CA CYS A 55 3.31 -8.94 -6.11
C CYS A 55 4.83 -8.74 -6.01
N PHE A 56 5.30 -7.54 -5.68
CA PHE A 56 6.73 -7.27 -5.48
C PHE A 56 7.26 -7.89 -4.17
N PHE A 57 6.37 -8.44 -3.36
CA PHE A 57 6.66 -8.84 -2.00
C PHE A 57 6.36 -10.33 -1.76
N LYS A 58 7.24 -11.20 -2.24
CA LYS A 58 7.21 -12.63 -1.87
C LYS A 58 8.18 -12.90 -0.73
N GLY A 59 7.63 -13.11 0.47
CA GLY A 59 8.32 -13.72 1.61
C GLY A 59 8.06 -13.00 2.94
N ASN A 60 6.85 -13.16 3.49
CA ASN A 60 6.35 -12.56 4.75
C ASN A 60 6.38 -11.02 4.69
N ALA A 61 5.36 -10.27 5.00
CA ALA A 61 4.43 -10.24 6.12
C ALA A 61 3.55 -9.03 5.77
N CYS A 62 2.27 -9.01 6.12
CA CYS A 62 1.32 -7.93 5.83
C CYS A 62 0.81 -7.82 4.38
N THR A 63 -0.35 -8.42 4.13
CA THR A 63 -1.19 -8.17 2.95
C THR A 63 -1.95 -6.85 3.06
N MET A 64 -2.46 -6.34 1.93
CA MET A 64 -3.30 -5.13 1.92
C MET A 64 -4.50 -5.21 2.87
N SER A 65 -5.09 -6.39 3.04
CA SER A 65 -6.22 -6.59 3.96
C SER A 65 -5.80 -6.50 5.43
N GLU A 66 -4.64 -7.04 5.79
CA GLU A 66 -4.09 -6.95 7.15
C GLU A 66 -3.62 -5.53 7.46
N TYR A 67 -3.07 -4.86 6.46
CA TYR A 67 -2.67 -3.47 6.54
C TYR A 67 -3.86 -2.53 6.76
N ASN A 68 -5.00 -2.76 6.08
CA ASN A 68 -6.23 -2.00 6.33
C ASN A 68 -6.79 -2.25 7.75
N ARG A 69 -6.57 -3.46 8.30
CA ARG A 69 -6.90 -3.76 9.71
C ARG A 69 -5.96 -3.02 10.66
N LEU A 70 -4.66 -2.98 10.37
CA LEU A 70 -3.67 -2.20 11.12
C LEU A 70 -4.08 -0.72 11.14
N LYS A 71 -4.41 -0.12 9.99
CA LYS A 71 -4.91 1.26 9.89
C LYS A 71 -6.15 1.49 10.75
N SER A 72 -7.10 0.55 10.72
CA SER A 72 -8.32 0.64 11.52
C SER A 72 -8.04 0.58 13.02
N MET A 73 -7.10 -0.27 13.45
CA MET A 73 -6.69 -0.37 14.86
C MET A 73 -5.94 0.88 15.33
N LEU A 74 -5.05 1.45 14.50
CA LEU A 74 -4.33 2.69 14.80
C LEU A 74 -5.29 3.89 15.00
N LEU A 75 -6.43 3.90 14.29
CA LEU A 75 -7.45 4.93 14.47
C LEU A 75 -8.36 4.69 15.70
N ASP A 76 -8.51 3.43 16.14
CA ASP A 76 -9.41 3.01 17.24
C ASP A 76 -8.70 2.92 18.60
N MET A 77 -7.37 3.06 18.67
CA MET A 77 -6.60 2.99 19.92
C MET A 77 -6.73 4.27 20.80
N GLN A 78 -7.94 4.81 20.95
CA GLN A 78 -8.30 5.70 22.06
C GLN A 78 -9.60 5.25 22.74
N PRO A 79 -9.69 5.41 24.07
CA PRO A 79 -10.66 4.73 24.92
C PRO A 79 -12.07 5.13 24.52
N LYS A 80 -12.98 4.15 24.56
CA LYS A 80 -14.43 4.33 24.44
C LYS A 80 -14.96 5.24 25.54
N VAL A 81 -14.69 6.53 25.49
CA VAL A 81 -15.41 7.53 26.27
C VAL A 81 -16.65 7.89 25.45
N LEU A 82 -17.70 7.09 25.66
CA LEU A 82 -19.10 7.47 25.54
C LEU A 82 -19.54 8.09 24.19
N LYS A 83 -19.82 7.28 23.16
CA LYS A 83 -20.79 7.70 22.13
C LYS A 83 -22.19 7.24 22.54
N ASN A 84 -22.91 8.11 23.26
CA ASN A 84 -24.36 8.08 23.24
C ASN A 84 -24.84 9.13 22.23
N GLY A 85 -25.51 8.67 21.16
CA GLY A 85 -26.43 9.45 20.34
C GLY A 85 -25.86 10.62 19.51
N GLY A 86 -25.71 10.36 18.20
CA GLY A 86 -25.96 11.32 17.11
C GLY A 86 -25.05 12.55 16.96
N GLN A 87 -24.44 12.70 15.77
CA GLN A 87 -24.35 13.96 14.97
C GLN A 87 -23.05 14.09 14.17
N SER A 88 -23.22 14.47 12.90
CA SER A 88 -22.33 15.24 12.01
C SER A 88 -21.04 14.57 11.51
N GLN A 89 -21.10 14.07 10.27
CA GLN A 89 -19.96 13.56 9.49
C GLN A 89 -18.81 14.57 9.38
N GLN A 90 -19.06 15.88 9.51
CA GLN A 90 -18.03 16.93 9.40
C GLN A 90 -17.12 17.02 10.64
N ARG A 91 -17.68 16.88 11.85
CA ARG A 91 -16.91 16.99 13.12
C ARG A 91 -16.04 15.75 13.36
N ASP A 92 -16.53 14.59 12.93
CA ASP A 92 -15.83 13.31 13.02
C ASP A 92 -14.53 13.30 12.17
N MET A 93 -14.45 14.13 11.12
CA MET A 93 -13.29 14.22 10.22
C MET A 93 -12.17 15.09 10.81
N GLU A 94 -12.53 16.20 11.44
CA GLU A 94 -11.58 17.11 12.09
C GLU A 94 -10.98 16.45 13.35
N GLU A 95 -11.79 15.71 14.11
CA GLU A 95 -11.32 14.88 15.22
C GLU A 95 -10.38 13.77 14.76
N LYS A 96 -10.65 13.11 13.62
CA LYS A 96 -9.74 12.10 13.04
C LYS A 96 -8.44 12.71 12.54
N ARG A 97 -8.49 13.90 11.95
CA ARG A 97 -7.29 14.64 11.53
C ARG A 97 -6.39 14.97 12.71
N ALA A 98 -6.96 15.46 13.82
CA ALA A 98 -6.21 15.76 15.04
C ALA A 98 -5.53 14.50 15.64
N ARG A 99 -6.17 13.33 15.52
CA ARG A 99 -5.58 12.05 15.94
C ARG A 99 -4.38 11.66 15.09
N VAL A 100 -4.53 11.75 13.77
CA VAL A 100 -3.43 11.45 12.82
C VAL A 100 -2.27 12.42 13.02
N ASP A 101 -2.55 13.71 13.28
CA ASP A 101 -1.52 14.71 13.61
C ASP A 101 -0.74 14.37 14.89
N THR A 102 -1.46 13.96 15.94
CA THR A 102 -0.87 13.57 17.23
C THR A 102 -0.03 12.30 17.07
N MET A 103 -0.49 11.36 16.24
CA MET A 103 0.24 10.14 15.93
C MET A 103 1.51 10.46 15.13
N PHE A 104 1.43 11.28 14.09
CA PHE A 104 2.58 11.69 13.30
C PHE A 104 3.67 12.31 14.20
N LYS A 105 3.29 13.23 15.10
CA LYS A 105 4.20 13.84 16.08
C LYS A 105 4.81 12.87 17.09
N TYR A 106 4.12 11.77 17.39
CA TYR A 106 4.65 10.73 18.27
C TYR A 106 5.65 9.82 17.54
N LEU A 107 5.44 9.61 16.24
CA LEU A 107 6.31 8.81 15.39
C LEU A 107 7.57 9.59 14.97
N ASP A 108 7.44 10.90 14.72
CA ASP A 108 8.50 11.83 14.29
C ASP A 108 9.37 12.24 15.50
N VAL A 109 10.39 11.43 15.78
CA VAL A 109 11.21 11.53 17.01
C VAL A 109 12.22 12.67 16.89
N ASP A 110 12.77 12.88 15.70
CA ASP A 110 13.72 13.96 15.44
C ASP A 110 13.06 15.26 14.95
N GLN A 111 11.73 15.25 14.78
CA GLN A 111 10.89 16.42 14.44
C GLN A 111 11.27 17.05 13.09
N ASP A 112 11.76 16.24 12.16
CA ASP A 112 12.16 16.70 10.83
C ASP A 112 10.96 16.76 9.86
N GLY A 113 9.78 16.29 10.28
CA GLY A 113 8.56 16.27 9.51
C GLY A 113 8.47 15.12 8.50
N ARG A 114 9.28 14.07 8.64
CA ARG A 114 9.36 12.92 7.73
C ARG A 114 9.51 11.63 8.52
N LEU A 115 8.63 10.66 8.30
CA LEU A 115 8.74 9.37 8.97
C LEU A 115 9.60 8.41 8.15
N VAL A 116 10.78 8.07 8.66
CA VAL A 116 11.69 7.10 8.03
C VAL A 116 11.63 5.72 8.71
N SER A 117 12.17 4.68 8.05
CA SER A 117 12.18 3.31 8.59
C SER A 117 12.69 3.25 10.04
N GLY A 118 13.76 3.99 10.34
CA GLY A 118 14.39 4.00 11.67
C GLY A 118 13.54 4.63 12.79
N GLU A 119 12.53 5.43 12.46
CA GLU A 119 11.60 5.99 13.43
C GLU A 119 10.40 5.07 13.64
N LEU A 120 9.90 4.48 12.54
CA LEU A 120 8.84 3.49 12.56
C LEU A 120 9.28 2.20 13.28
N GLU A 121 10.58 1.88 13.28
CA GLU A 121 11.21 0.73 13.98
C GLU A 121 11.23 0.87 15.49
N LYS A 122 11.26 2.10 16.01
CA LYS A 122 11.36 2.33 17.45
C LYS A 122 10.04 2.08 18.17
N ILE A 123 8.93 2.08 17.45
CA ILE A 123 7.59 2.00 18.01
C ILE A 123 7.10 0.57 17.85
N SER A 124 7.72 -0.32 18.62
CA SER A 124 7.22 -1.67 18.80
C SER A 124 5.97 -1.57 19.67
N MET A 125 4.77 -1.74 19.08
CA MET A 125 3.51 -1.88 19.84
C MET A 125 3.46 -3.23 20.57
N LYS A 126 4.52 -3.57 21.30
CA LYS A 126 4.78 -4.92 21.82
C LYS A 126 4.14 -5.19 23.18
N GLU A 127 3.47 -4.22 23.80
CA GLU A 127 2.94 -4.40 25.16
C GLU A 127 1.41 -4.54 25.25
N HIS A 128 0.65 -4.38 24.15
CA HIS A 128 -0.83 -4.54 24.22
C HIS A 128 -1.48 -5.41 23.12
N LEU A 129 -0.69 -6.09 22.29
CA LEU A 129 -1.20 -6.94 21.21
C LEU A 129 -0.63 -8.36 21.31
N GLU A 130 -0.85 -9.02 22.45
CA GLU A 130 -0.58 -10.47 22.57
C GLU A 130 -1.66 -11.34 21.90
N ASP A 131 -2.72 -10.76 21.31
CA ASP A 131 -3.83 -11.56 20.75
C ASP A 131 -4.36 -11.09 19.39
N SER A 132 -3.53 -10.42 18.59
CA SER A 132 -3.88 -10.16 17.18
C SER A 132 -2.66 -10.41 16.30
N LEU A 133 -2.71 -11.54 15.60
CA LEU A 133 -1.79 -12.02 14.55
C LEU A 133 -1.67 -11.06 13.35
N LEU A 134 -1.43 -9.76 13.58
CA LEU A 134 -1.08 -8.85 12.49
C LEU A 134 0.40 -9.00 12.22
N GLU A 135 0.72 -9.65 11.11
CA GLU A 135 2.07 -9.63 10.53
C GLU A 135 2.49 -8.22 10.07
N CYS A 136 1.59 -7.24 10.15
CA CYS A 136 1.82 -5.85 9.78
C CYS A 136 2.46 -5.02 10.89
N THR A 137 3.41 -4.22 10.47
CA THR A 137 4.24 -3.35 11.30
C THR A 137 4.11 -1.90 10.86
N MET A 138 4.58 -0.94 11.67
CA MET A 138 4.52 0.48 11.29
C MET A 138 5.38 0.81 10.06
N GLN A 139 6.37 -0.03 9.75
CA GLN A 139 7.17 0.04 8.52
C GLN A 139 6.31 -0.18 7.27
N ASP A 140 5.20 -0.92 7.41
CA ASP A 140 4.31 -1.17 6.28
C ASP A 140 3.53 0.09 5.87
N LEU A 141 3.44 1.12 6.73
CA LEU A 141 2.96 2.44 6.31
C LEU A 141 3.90 3.02 5.24
N LEU A 142 5.20 3.03 5.51
CA LEU A 142 6.19 3.51 4.55
C LEU A 142 6.17 2.67 3.26
N ARG A 143 5.97 1.36 3.40
CA ARG A 143 5.89 0.47 2.25
C ARG A 143 4.70 0.74 1.33
N TYR A 144 3.53 1.04 1.89
CA TYR A 144 2.28 1.13 1.13
C TYR A 144 1.88 2.57 0.77
N ASP A 145 2.18 3.55 1.62
CA ASP A 145 1.78 4.96 1.44
C ASP A 145 2.90 5.87 0.93
N ASP A 146 4.13 5.37 0.73
CA ASP A 146 5.16 6.11 0.01
C ASP A 146 4.79 6.16 -1.49
N TYR A 147 4.22 7.29 -1.92
CA TYR A 147 3.67 7.45 -3.25
C TYR A 147 4.73 7.91 -4.26
N ASN A 148 5.69 8.72 -3.81
CA ASN A 148 6.77 9.24 -4.65
C ASN A 148 8.05 8.38 -4.58
N ASN A 149 8.07 7.35 -3.73
CA ASN A 149 9.16 6.38 -3.49
C ASN A 149 10.47 7.03 -3.02
N ASP A 150 10.40 8.10 -2.24
CA ASP A 150 11.58 8.77 -1.69
C ASP A 150 12.06 8.19 -0.35
N ARG A 151 11.46 7.09 0.10
CA ARG A 151 11.82 6.31 1.29
C ARG A 151 11.56 7.02 2.61
N HIS A 152 10.69 8.01 2.61
CA HIS A 152 10.11 8.56 3.82
C HIS A 152 8.60 8.74 3.63
N LEU A 153 7.86 8.88 4.72
CA LEU A 153 6.50 9.40 4.65
C LEU A 153 6.50 10.86 5.04
N SER A 154 6.23 11.71 4.07
CA SER A 154 5.87 13.10 4.37
C SER A 154 4.54 13.15 5.12
N LEU A 155 4.30 14.26 5.81
CA LEU A 155 3.01 14.53 6.44
C LEU A 155 1.83 14.36 5.46
N HIS A 156 2.00 14.77 4.20
CA HIS A 156 0.97 14.64 3.16
C HIS A 156 0.65 13.17 2.82
N GLU A 157 1.68 12.33 2.68
CA GLU A 157 1.53 10.90 2.38
C GLU A 157 0.94 10.16 3.57
N PHE A 158 1.39 10.48 4.78
CA PHE A 158 0.85 9.94 6.01
C PHE A 158 -0.62 10.32 6.18
N TYR A 159 -1.02 11.56 5.91
CA TYR A 159 -2.45 11.92 5.93
C TYR A 159 -3.25 11.16 4.88
N THR A 160 -2.70 11.03 3.66
CA THR A 160 -3.34 10.32 2.55
C THR A 160 -3.55 8.84 2.87
N ALA A 161 -2.63 8.23 3.61
CA ALA A 161 -2.73 6.87 4.13
C ALA A 161 -4.04 6.62 4.89
N PHE A 162 -4.44 7.56 5.74
CA PHE A 162 -5.65 7.50 6.56
C PHE A 162 -6.85 8.20 5.91
N HIS A 163 -6.65 8.85 4.76
CA HIS A 163 -7.69 9.59 4.01
C HIS A 163 -8.61 8.68 3.20
N GLY A 164 -8.19 7.47 2.82
CA GLY A 164 -9.04 6.49 2.13
C GLY A 164 -10.32 6.07 2.88
N GLN A 165 -10.47 6.46 4.15
CA GLN A 165 -11.70 6.31 4.97
C GLN A 165 -12.44 7.65 5.23
N LEU A 166 -11.93 8.76 4.71
CA LEU A 166 -12.37 10.14 4.94
C LEU A 166 -12.54 10.84 3.59
N SER A 167 -13.59 10.49 2.87
CA SER A 167 -13.78 10.77 1.44
C SER A 167 -13.85 12.23 0.98
N ASP A 168 -13.73 13.26 1.82
CA ASP A 168 -13.95 14.64 1.37
C ASP A 168 -13.12 15.67 2.16
N ILE A 169 -11.81 15.73 1.91
CA ILE A 169 -11.02 16.91 2.31
C ILE A 169 -10.53 17.60 1.05
N ALA A 170 -11.26 18.64 0.63
CA ALA A 170 -10.70 19.69 -0.20
C ALA A 170 -9.58 20.36 0.60
N TRP A 171 -8.32 20.04 0.28
CA TRP A 171 -7.19 20.69 0.91
C TRP A 171 -7.03 22.10 0.35
N PRO A 172 -6.88 23.15 1.19
CA PRO A 172 -6.45 24.44 0.70
C PRO A 172 -5.01 24.28 0.21
N ALA A 173 -4.80 24.41 -1.10
CA ALA A 173 -3.48 24.48 -1.72
C ALA A 173 -2.60 25.41 -0.88
N SER A 174 -1.69 24.83 -0.10
CA SER A 174 -0.79 25.57 0.76
C SER A 174 0.36 25.96 -0.14
N GLY A 175 0.25 27.13 -0.77
CA GLY A 175 1.39 27.76 -1.39
C GLY A 175 2.39 28.12 -0.30
N PHE A 176 3.61 27.60 -0.42
CA PHE A 176 4.87 28.33 -0.34
C PHE A 176 6.00 27.40 -0.82
#